data_AF-A0A520YSM5-F1
#
_entry.id   AF-A0A520YSM5-F1
#
_cell.length_a   1.000
_cell.length_b   1.000
_cell.length_c   1.000
_cell.angle_alpha   90.00
_cell.angle_beta   90.00
_cell.angle_gamma   90.00
#
_symmetry.space_group_name_H-M   'P 1'
#
loop_
_entity.id
_entity.type
_entity.pdbx_description
1 polymer ?
#
loop_
_entity_poly.entity_id
_entity_poly.type
_entity_poly.pdbx_seq_one_letter_code
_entity_poly.pdbx_strand_id
1 'polypeptide(L)' 'MTGVKQQVIQMIQSLPGNVTINDIMADFYFRLRVDAGLKQLVEIRIISHEGVEKKDVQMACKIRWSPQATSNYALLFVMK' A
#
# COMPACT_ATOMS: atom_id res chain seq x y z
N MET A 1 -13.18 7.75 21.00
CA MET A 1 -11.86 7.74 20.34
C MET A 1 -10.85 8.29 21.31
N THR A 2 -9.92 7.48 21.83
CA THR A 2 -8.79 8.00 22.61
C THR A 2 -7.94 8.88 21.68
N GLY A 3 -7.70 10.13 22.07
CA GLY A 3 -6.87 11.04 21.28
C GLY A 3 -5.45 10.49 21.10
N VAL A 4 -4.75 10.91 20.04
CA VAL A 4 -3.39 10.47 19.69
C VAL A 4 -2.45 10.53 20.90
N LYS A 5 -2.55 11.59 21.71
CA LYS A 5 -1.81 11.76 22.96
C LYS A 5 -1.95 10.55 23.91
N GLN A 6 -3.17 10.03 24.07
CA GLN A 6 -3.44 8.93 24.99
C GLN A 6 -2.86 7.61 24.47
N GLN A 7 -2.89 7.39 23.15
CA GLN A 7 -2.31 6.21 22.52
C GLN A 7 -0.78 6.20 22.66
N VAL A 8 -0.14 7.36 22.51
CA VAL A 8 1.30 7.52 22.73
C VAL A 8 1.67 7.25 24.20
N ILE A 9 0.88 7.75 25.16
CA ILE A 9 1.10 7.48 26.58
C ILE A 9 1.02 5.98 26.88
N GLN A 10 0.02 5.28 26.36
CA GLN A 10 -0.13 3.83 26.55
C GLN A 10 1.02 3.03 25.94
N MET A 11 1.49 3.43 24.75
CA MET A 11 2.68 2.84 24.13
C MET A 11 3.92 3.02 25.02
N ILE A 12 4.18 4.24 25.51
CA ILE A 12 5.34 4.51 26.39
C ILE A 12 5.25 3.69 27.68
N GLN A 13 4.06 3.56 28.27
CA GLN A 13 3.83 2.75 29.48
C GLN A 13 4.09 1.25 29.27
N SER A 14 4.00 0.76 28.04
CA SER A 14 4.28 -0.65 27.71
C SER A 14 5.76 -0.96 27.48
N LEU A 15 6.62 0.06 27.41
CA LEU A 15 8.05 -0.12 27.20
C LEU A 15 8.78 -0.51 28.50
N PRO A 16 9.86 -1.30 28.42
CA PRO A 16 10.65 -1.64 29.59
C PRO A 16 11.35 -0.42 30.20
N GLY A 17 11.57 -0.41 31.51
CA GLY A 17 12.05 0.77 32.24
C GLY A 17 13.48 1.24 31.91
N ASN A 18 14.21 0.51 31.07
CA ASN A 18 15.58 0.81 30.65
C ASN A 18 15.66 1.40 29.23
N VAL A 19 14.54 1.76 28.60
CA VAL A 19 14.52 2.37 27.27
C VAL A 19 15.01 3.82 27.31
N THR A 20 15.78 4.20 26.29
CA THR A 20 16.22 5.58 26.08
C THR A 20 15.19 6.36 25.26
N ILE A 21 15.34 7.68 25.21
CA ILE A 21 14.54 8.54 24.32
C ILE A 21 14.67 8.09 22.85
N ASN A 22 15.86 7.64 22.43
CA ASN A 22 16.09 7.18 21.08
C ASN A 22 15.30 5.90 20.76
N ASP A 23 15.19 4.99 21.71
CA ASP A 23 14.41 3.75 21.56
C ASP A 23 12.91 4.05 21.44
N ILE A 24 12.42 5.00 22.25
CA ILE A 24 11.02 5.47 22.18
C ILE A 24 10.74 6.08 20.80
N MET A 25 11.65 6.93 20.30
CA MET A 25 11.51 7.56 18.98
C MET A 25 11.55 6.52 17.86
N ALA A 26 12.42 5.52 17.95
CA ALA A 26 12.51 4.44 16.97
C ALA A 26 11.21 3.62 16.89
N ASP A 27 10.64 3.21 18.02
CA ASP A 27 9.37 2.48 18.07
C ASP A 27 8.21 3.33 17.49
N PHE A 28 8.20 4.62 17.82
CA PHE A 28 7.20 5.55 17.31
C PHE A 28 7.27 5.72 15.79
N TYR A 29 8.47 5.92 15.23
CA TYR A 29 8.65 6.02 13.78
C TYR A 29 8.30 4.71 13.07
N PHE A 30 8.65 3.56 13.65
CA PHE A 30 8.31 2.27 13.10
C PHE A 30 6.78 2.11 12.97
N ARG A 31 6.03 2.37 14.03
CA ARG A 31 4.56 2.29 14.04
C ARG A 31 3.92 3.22 13.01
N LEU A 32 4.39 4.47 12.93
CA LEU A 32 3.89 5.43 11.92
C LEU A 32 4.06 4.92 10.49
N ARG A 33 5.19 4.28 10.18
CA ARG A 33 5.42 3.70 8.86
C ARG A 33 4.54 2.48 8.59
N VAL A 34 4.40 1.61 9.59
CA VAL A 34 3.57 0.40 9.47
C VAL A 34 2.10 0.78 9.28
N ASP A 35 1.57 1.71 10.07
CA ASP A 35 0.18 2.17 9.96
C ASP A 35 -0.08 2.82 8.59
N ALA A 36 0.85 3.62 8.09
CA ALA A 36 0.76 4.19 6.75
C ALA A 36 0.78 3.09 5.67
N GLY A 37 1.63 2.08 5.81
CA GLY A 37 1.68 0.94 4.91
C GLY A 37 0.39 0.12 4.92
N LEU A 38 -0.15 -0.17 6.11
CA LEU A 38 -1.43 -0.88 6.28
C LEU A 38 -2.59 -0.08 5.69
N LYS A 39 -2.62 1.24 5.89
CA LYS A 39 -3.62 2.11 5.25
C LYS A 39 -3.52 2.06 3.74
N GLN A 40 -2.30 2.10 3.19
CA GLN A 40 -2.10 1.98 1.75
C GLN A 40 -2.57 0.62 1.22
N LEU A 41 -2.42 -0.48 1.96
CA LEU A 41 -2.95 -1.79 1.56
C LEU A 41 -4.49 -1.86 1.61
N VAL A 42 -5.12 -1.04 2.45
CA VAL A 42 -6.59 -0.93 2.53
C VAL A 42 -7.14 0.02 1.47
N GLU A 43 -6.44 1.11 1.18
CA GLU A 43 -6.83 2.16 0.23
C GLU A 43 -6.49 1.79 -1.23
N ILE A 44 -5.30 1.22 -1.45
CA ILE A 44 -5.00 0.53 -2.70
C ILE A 44 -5.77 -0.78 -2.62
N ARG A 45 -6.91 -0.86 -3.30
CA ARG A 45 -7.51 -2.15 -3.62
C ARG A 45 -6.41 -3.01 -4.22
N ILE A 46 -5.89 -3.96 -3.45
CA ILE A 46 -4.92 -4.95 -3.92
C ILE A 46 -5.68 -5.72 -5.01
N ILE A 47 -5.56 -5.25 -6.25
CA ILE A 47 -6.11 -5.93 -7.40
C ILE A 47 -5.21 -7.11 -7.63
N SER A 48 -5.79 -8.32 -7.56
CA SER A 48 -5.08 -9.52 -7.98
C SER A 48 -4.54 -9.35 -9.40
N HIS A 49 -3.54 -10.13 -9.78
CA HIS A 49 -3.00 -10.11 -11.14
C HIS A 49 -4.11 -10.19 -12.21
N GLU A 50 -5.12 -11.04 -11.99
CA GLU A 50 -6.31 -11.14 -12.85
C GLU A 50 -7.18 -9.87 -12.85
N GLY A 51 -7.27 -9.19 -11.70
CA GLY A 51 -7.98 -7.92 -11.57
C GLY A 51 -7.30 -6.76 -12.30
N VAL A 52 -5.97 -6.77 -12.36
CA VAL A 52 -5.15 -5.84 -13.15
C VAL A 52 -5.39 -6.09 -14.64
N GLU A 53 -5.27 -7.34 -15.10
CA GLU A 53 -5.52 -7.74 -16.50
C GLU A 53 -6.89 -7.27 -17.00
N LYS A 54 -7.95 -7.50 -16.22
CA LYS A 54 -9.32 -7.09 -16.58
C LYS A 54 -9.47 -5.57 -16.67
N LYS A 55 -8.81 -4.82 -15.78
CA LYS A 55 -8.85 -3.36 -15.75
C LYS A 55 -8.08 -2.76 -16.92
N ASP A 56 -6.92 -3.33 -17.25
CA ASP A 56 -6.07 -2.91 -18.35
C ASP A 56 -6.74 -3.18 -19.70
N VAL A 57 -7.36 -4.34 -19.88
CA VAL A 57 -8.17 -4.64 -21.08
C VAL A 57 -9.35 -3.67 -21.20
N GLN A 58 -10.05 -3.37 -20.09
CA GLN A 58 -11.15 -2.42 -20.11
C GLN A 58 -10.71 -0.98 -20.42
N MET A 59 -9.53 -0.57 -19.95
CA MET A 59 -8.93 0.72 -20.31
C MET A 59 -8.48 0.74 -21.77
N ALA A 60 -7.91 -0.35 -22.26
CA ALA A 60 -7.50 -0.48 -23.64
C ALA A 60 -8.70 -0.31 -24.59
N CYS A 61 -9.85 -0.90 -24.29
CA CYS A 61 -11.06 -0.73 -25.11
C CYS A 61 -11.64 0.69 -25.11
N LYS A 62 -11.33 1.53 -24.10
CA LYS A 62 -11.82 2.91 -23.99
C LYS A 62 -10.95 3.93 -24.73
N ILE A 63 -9.74 3.54 -25.11
CA ILE A 63 -8.78 4.40 -25.82
C ILE A 63 -8.76 3.98 -27.29
N ARG A 64 -8.78 4.95 -28.21
CA ARG A 64 -8.55 4.64 -29.63
C ARG A 64 -7.06 4.44 -29.87
N TRP A 65 -6.61 3.19 -29.82
CA TRP A 65 -5.24 2.82 -30.11
C TRP A 65 -4.95 2.83 -31.61
N SER A 66 -3.66 3.01 -31.95
CA SER A 66 -3.20 2.65 -33.29
C SER A 66 -3.25 1.13 -33.46
N PRO A 67 -3.49 0.61 -34.69
CA PRO A 67 -3.53 -0.83 -34.94
C PRO A 67 -2.27 -1.57 -34.45
N GLN A 68 -1.09 -0.94 -34.57
CA GLN A 68 0.18 -1.48 -34.09
C GLN A 68 0.22 -1.60 -32.56
N ALA A 69 -0.30 -0.61 -31.85
CA ALA A 69 -0.35 -0.64 -30.39
C ALA A 69 -1.26 -1.76 -29.89
N THR A 70 -2.46 -1.91 -30.47
CA THR A 70 -3.38 -3.01 -30.13
C THR A 70 -2.74 -4.38 -30.31
N SER A 71 -1.98 -4.57 -31.41
CA SER A 71 -1.26 -5.82 -31.68
C SER A 71 -0.16 -6.10 -30.64
N ASN A 72 0.65 -5.09 -30.28
CA ASN A 72 1.69 -5.23 -29.26
C ASN A 72 1.11 -5.53 -27.86
N TYR A 73 -0.01 -4.90 -27.49
CA TYR A 73 -0.68 -5.16 -26.21
C TYR A 73 -1.27 -6.57 -26.13
N ALA A 74 -1.83 -7.10 -27.23
CA ALA A 74 -2.33 -8.47 -27.25
C ALA A 74 -1.19 -9.49 -27.06
N LEU A 75 -0.01 -9.22 -27.63
CA LEU A 75 1.17 -10.10 -27.50
C LEU A 75 1.72 -10.13 -26.06
N LEU A 76 1.64 -9.04 -25.31
CA LEU A 76 2.10 -8.97 -23.91
C LEU A 76 1.37 -9.94 -22.96
N PHE A 77 0.12 -10.31 -23.27
CA PHE A 77 -0.68 -11.23 -22.45
C PHE A 77 -0.78 -12.66 -23.01
N VAL A 78 -0.35 -12.90 -24.26
CA VAL A 78 -0.37 -14.24 -24.90
C VAL A 78 0.93 -15.02 -24.66
N MET A 79 2.02 -14.39 -24.24
CA MET A 79 3.30 -15.08 -23.93
C MET A 79 3.39 -15.63 -22.50
N LYS A 80 2.26 -15.99 -21.88
CA LYS A 80 2.22 -16.72 -20.60
C LYS A 80 2.04 -18.21 -20.84
#